data_AF-A0A2W7REP9-F1
#
_entry.id   AF-A0A2W7REP9-F1
#
_cell.length_a   1.000
_cell.length_b   1.000
_cell.length_c   1.000
_cell.angle_alpha   90.00
_cell.angle_beta   90.00
_cell.angle_gamma   90.00
#
_symmetry.space_group_name_H-M   'P 1'
#
loop_
_entity.id
_entity.type
_entity.pdbx_description
1 polymer ?
#
loop_
_entity_poly.entity_id
_entity_poly.type
_entity_poly.pdbx_seq_one_letter_code
_entity_poly.pdbx_strand_id
1 'polypeptide(L)'
;MKTLFKRLPAFAFVLAAFAAFAFTSPQVSEWGQIDETTFVNVTGLTPGPSTYQCDSDPQACTRSAANDSAPVIKQGLFINNMD
;
A
#
# COMPACT_ATOMS: atom_id res chain seq x y z
N MET A 1 -38.84 10.69 29.98
CA MET A 1 -37.77 9.99 29.24
C MET A 1 -38.34 8.94 28.27
N LYS A 2 -38.92 9.33 27.13
CA LYS A 2 -39.40 8.35 26.10
C LYS A 2 -39.22 8.83 24.64
N THR A 3 -38.62 9.99 24.42
CA THR A 3 -38.62 10.65 23.09
C THR A 3 -37.27 10.60 22.37
N LEU A 4 -36.17 10.29 23.05
CA LEU A 4 -34.82 10.22 22.46
C LEU A 4 -34.61 8.95 21.61
N PHE A 5 -35.28 7.84 21.94
CA PHE A 5 -35.13 6.57 21.23
C PHE A 5 -35.76 6.53 19.83
N LYS A 6 -36.65 7.47 19.50
CA LYS A 6 -37.39 7.46 18.22
C LYS A 6 -36.63 8.12 17.07
N ARG A 7 -35.48 8.77 17.31
CA ARG A 7 -34.68 9.48 16.30
C ARG A 7 -33.32 8.85 15.98
N LEU A 8 -32.98 7.73 16.62
CA LEU A 8 -31.74 6.98 16.34
C LEU A 8 -31.60 6.42 14.90
N PRO A 9 -32.66 5.95 14.20
CA PRO A 9 -32.43 5.25 12.94
C PRO A 9 -31.95 6.17 11.81
N ALA A 10 -32.19 7.49 11.90
CA ALA A 10 -31.77 8.43 10.87
C ALA A 10 -30.26 8.74 10.89
N PHE A 11 -29.62 8.69 12.07
CA PHE A 11 -28.17 8.95 12.19
C PHE A 11 -27.31 7.76 11.74
N ALA A 12 -27.84 6.53 11.78
CA ALA A 12 -27.12 5.34 11.33
C ALA A 12 -26.88 5.33 9.81
N PHE A 13 -27.80 5.87 9.02
CA PHE A 13 -27.66 5.92 7.55
C PHE A 13 -26.62 6.94 7.08
N VAL A 14 -26.43 8.04 7.81
CA VAL A 14 -25.41 9.04 7.46
C VAL A 14 -24.01 8.48 7.68
N LEU A 15 -23.75 7.77 8.79
CA LEU A 15 -22.45 7.16 9.09
C LEU A 15 -22.00 6.09 8.07
N ALA A 16 -22.94 5.31 7.52
CA ALA A 16 -22.62 4.27 6.53
C ALA A 16 -22.08 4.85 5.21
N ALA A 17 -22.57 6.02 4.79
CA ALA A 17 -22.14 6.65 3.54
C ALA A 17 -20.71 7.24 3.61
N PHE A 18 -20.24 7.65 4.79
CA PHE A 18 -18.87 8.14 4.97
C PHE A 18 -17.83 7.01 5.03
N ALA A 19 -18.22 5.80 5.44
CA ALA A 19 -17.30 4.67 5.55
C ALA A 19 -16.84 4.12 4.19
N ALA A 20 -17.60 4.32 3.11
CA ALA A 20 -17.26 3.80 1.78
C ALA A 20 -16.14 4.59 1.07
N PHE A 21 -15.87 5.84 1.47
CA PHE A 21 -14.85 6.69 0.86
C PHE A 21 -13.52 6.74 1.61
N ALA A 22 -13.43 6.08 2.78
CA ALA A 22 -12.23 6.15 3.62
C ALA A 22 -11.10 5.19 3.21
N PHE A 23 -11.34 4.26 2.27
CA PHE A 23 -10.39 3.18 1.95
C PHE A 23 -9.83 3.19 0.53
N THR A 24 -10.17 4.19 -0.30
CA THR A 24 -9.57 4.37 -1.63
C THR A 24 -8.43 5.39 -1.50
N SER A 25 -7.34 4.97 -0.84
CA SER A 25 -6.08 5.70 -1.00
C SER A 25 -5.56 5.40 -2.40
N PRO A 26 -5.12 6.40 -3.20
CA PRO A 26 -4.43 6.12 -4.44
C PRO A 26 -3.24 5.20 -4.14
N GLN A 27 -3.13 4.09 -4.86
CA GLN A 27 -1.98 3.21 -4.75
C GLN A 27 -0.76 3.99 -5.26
N VAL A 28 0.21 4.23 -4.39
CA VAL A 28 1.50 4.79 -4.79
C VAL A 28 2.22 3.75 -5.64
N SER A 29 2.80 4.18 -6.76
CA SER A 29 3.58 3.29 -7.61
C SER A 29 4.81 2.82 -6.84
N GLU A 30 5.02 1.50 -6.79
CA GLU A 30 6.17 0.88 -6.13
C GLU A 30 6.94 0.03 -7.13
N TRP A 31 8.27 0.21 -7.13
CA TRP A 31 9.19 -0.48 -8.04
C TRP A 31 10.35 -1.07 -7.26
N GLY A 32 10.59 -2.37 -7.42
CA GLY A 32 11.77 -3.05 -6.91
C GLY A 32 12.85 -3.12 -7.99
N GLN A 33 14.12 -3.10 -7.58
CA GLN A 33 15.27 -3.20 -8.50
C GLN A 33 15.80 -4.63 -8.47
N ILE A 34 15.79 -5.32 -9.62
CA ILE A 34 16.31 -6.70 -9.74
C ILE A 34 17.79 -6.67 -10.15
N ASP A 35 18.15 -5.74 -11.04
CA ASP A 35 19.51 -5.53 -11.55
C ASP A 35 19.81 -4.02 -11.67
N GLU A 36 21.03 -3.64 -12.05
CA GLU A 36 21.44 -2.23 -12.23
C GLU A 36 20.52 -1.43 -13.17
N THR A 37 19.88 -2.09 -14.15
CA THR A 37 19.03 -1.43 -15.16
C THR A 37 17.57 -1.89 -15.14
N THR A 38 17.24 -2.92 -14.36
CA THR A 38 15.95 -3.60 -14.43
C THR A 38 15.14 -3.34 -13.17
N PHE A 39 13.97 -2.74 -13.35
CA PHE A 39 13.00 -2.51 -12.30
C PHE A 39 11.71 -3.31 -12.57
N VAL A 40 11.17 -3.92 -11.53
CA VAL A 40 9.88 -4.62 -11.55
C VAL A 40 8.84 -3.82 -10.80
N ASN A 41 7.65 -3.70 -11.41
CA ASN A 41 6.52 -3.04 -10.78
C ASN A 41 5.93 -3.96 -9.71
N VAL A 42 5.95 -3.52 -8.45
CA VAL A 42 5.37 -4.24 -7.31
C VAL A 42 4.19 -3.48 -6.68
N THR A 43 3.63 -2.52 -7.42
CA THR A 43 2.50 -1.70 -6.98
C THR A 43 1.31 -2.58 -6.62
N GLY A 44 0.81 -2.42 -5.38
CA GLY A 44 -0.33 -3.18 -4.88
C GLY A 44 -0.04 -4.65 -4.55
N LEU A 45 1.21 -5.10 -4.67
CA LEU A 45 1.62 -6.43 -4.24
C LEU A 45 2.04 -6.42 -2.77
N THR A 46 1.57 -7.41 -2.02
CA THR A 46 1.96 -7.63 -0.63
C THR A 46 3.31 -8.35 -0.59
N PRO A 47 4.30 -7.91 0.23
CA PRO A 47 5.55 -8.62 0.39
C PRO A 47 5.33 -10.05 0.92
N GLY A 48 6.02 -11.03 0.35
CA GLY A 48 5.84 -12.44 0.67
C GLY A 48 6.70 -13.40 -0.14
N PRO A 49 6.64 -14.69 0.18
CA PRO A 49 7.47 -15.73 -0.44
C PRO A 49 7.11 -16.03 -1.91
N SER A 50 6.00 -15.49 -2.41
CA SER A 50 5.53 -15.66 -3.79
C SER A 50 5.48 -14.35 -4.58
N THR A 51 5.95 -13.25 -3.99
CA THR A 51 5.92 -11.91 -4.59
C THR A 51 7.31 -11.30 -4.48
N TYR A 52 7.55 -10.44 -3.50
CA TYR A 52 8.85 -9.86 -3.22
C TYR A 52 9.08 -9.80 -1.71
N GLN A 53 10.34 -9.76 -1.31
CA GLN A 53 10.73 -9.53 0.09
C GLN A 53 11.66 -8.33 0.19
N CYS A 54 11.61 -7.67 1.35
CA CYS A 54 12.52 -6.61 1.74
C CYS A 54 13.25 -7.08 3.00
N ASP A 55 14.41 -7.70 2.82
CA ASP A 55 15.21 -8.15 3.96
C ASP A 55 15.88 -6.96 4.65
N SER A 56 16.16 -7.09 5.95
CA SER A 56 16.70 -5.98 6.75
C SER A 56 18.12 -5.62 6.32
N ASP A 57 18.23 -4.60 5.47
CA ASP A 57 19.47 -4.06 4.91
C ASP A 57 19.34 -2.52 4.75
N PRO A 58 20.42 -1.73 4.88
CA PRO A 58 20.39 -0.28 4.65
C PRO A 58 20.13 0.14 3.19
N GLN A 59 20.04 -0.79 2.23
CA GLN A 59 19.72 -0.52 0.82
C GLN A 59 18.26 -0.10 0.58
N ALA A 60 17.97 0.33 -0.65
CA ALA A 60 16.62 0.65 -1.09
C ALA A 60 15.92 -0.62 -1.61
N CYS A 61 14.84 -1.05 -0.95
CA CYS A 61 14.08 -2.22 -1.39
C CYS A 61 13.10 -1.84 -2.51
N THR A 62 12.24 -0.85 -2.26
CA THR A 62 11.31 -0.34 -3.28
C THR A 62 11.38 1.18 -3.38
N ARG A 63 11.15 1.69 -4.59
CA ARG A 63 11.16 3.11 -4.94
C ARG A 63 9.85 3.53 -5.57
N SER A 64 9.58 4.83 -5.58
CA SER A 64 8.34 5.36 -6.16
C SER A 64 8.30 5.32 -7.70
N ALA A 65 9.44 5.09 -8.35
CA ALA A 65 9.58 4.96 -9.79
C ALA A 65 10.77 4.05 -10.17
N ALA A 66 10.79 3.57 -11.42
CA ALA A 66 11.84 2.72 -11.99
C ALA A 66 13.14 3.47 -12.31
N ASN A 67 13.75 4.10 -11.31
CA ASN A 67 15.07 4.76 -11.41
C ASN A 67 15.71 4.95 -10.02
N ASP A 68 17.04 5.00 -9.97
CA ASP A 68 17.80 5.13 -8.71
C ASP A 68 17.66 6.49 -8.01
N SER A 69 17.26 7.52 -8.76
CA SER A 69 17.00 8.86 -8.23
C SER A 69 15.64 8.97 -7.55
N ALA A 70 14.76 7.99 -7.71
CA ALA A 70 13.41 8.02 -7.16
C ALA A 70 13.44 7.84 -5.63
N PRO A 71 12.55 8.53 -4.90
CA PRO A 71 12.38 8.34 -3.46
C PRO A 71 12.23 6.86 -3.08
N VAL A 72 12.96 6.46 -2.04
CA VAL A 72 12.84 5.13 -1.43
C VAL A 72 11.53 5.07 -0.63
N ILE A 73 10.69 4.08 -0.93
CA ILE A 73 9.44 3.81 -0.21
C ILE A 73 9.70 2.82 0.93
N LYS A 74 10.44 1.73 0.64
CA LYS A 74 10.84 0.72 1.63
C LYS A 74 12.34 0.52 1.60
N GLN A 75 12.96 0.45 2.77
CA GLN A 75 14.36 0.07 2.94
C GLN A 75 14.48 -1.45 3.04
N GLY A 76 15.61 -1.98 2.62
CA GLY A 76 15.92 -3.40 2.64
C GLY A 76 16.55 -3.91 1.34
N LEU A 77 16.99 -5.17 1.37
CA LEU A 77 17.43 -5.89 0.19
C LEU A 77 16.20 -6.39 -0.56
N PHE A 78 16.05 -5.99 -1.82
CA PHE A 78 14.96 -6.46 -2.66
C PHE A 78 15.22 -7.89 -3.12
N ILE A 79 14.31 -8.80 -2.81
CA ILE A 79 14.33 -10.19 -3.28
C ILE A 79 13.08 -10.40 -4.13
N ASN A 80 13.28 -10.66 -5.44
CA ASN A 80 12.19 -11.02 -6.34
C ASN A 80 11.89 -12.52 -6.23
N ASN A 81 10.69 -12.87 -5.78
CA ASN A 81 10.19 -14.25 -5.70
C ASN A 81 9.04 -14.50 -6.70
N MET A 82 8.92 -13.64 -7.71
CA MET A 82 8.00 -13.82 -8.83
C MET A 82 8.75 -14.61 -9.92
N ASP A 83 8.65 -15.93 -9.85
CA ASP A 83 9.09 -16.85 -10.90
C ASP A 83 8.14 -16.84 -12.11
#